data_AF-A0A0M2SWQ0-F1
#
_entry.id   AF-A0A0M2SWQ0-F1
#
_cell.length_a   1.000
_cell.length_b   1.000
_cell.length_c   1.000
_cell.angle_alpha   90.00
_cell.angle_beta   90.00
_cell.angle_gamma   90.00
#
_symmetry.space_group_name_H-M   'P 1'
#
loop_
_entity.id
_entity.type
_entity.pdbx_description
1 polymer ?
#
loop_
_entity_poly.entity_id
_entity_poly.type
_entity_poly.pdbx_seq_one_letter_code
_entity_poly.pdbx_strand_id
1 'polypeptide(L)'
;MRITQQMLHQSSVRHMNQNLSRFEKIGQQVSTGKLLSSPSDDPIGAGKSMNLKSAIAANQQFTRNIDTASMWLEETDHALNQTVNVLHRVRELAVQGGNDALSGQDRATIAAEVEQLAGQIREIANTKVNGKYVFNGQKTNQPPYPEADSYKTNSFDTGAVAFSVADGVVIKANVTADVLFGSAEDDANLFQSLEELAGALRDGGAIPLGKLDKGMDRLLTAWAETGAVKGRVEAVENRLKDSHFQLQSMLSKLEDVDFAEAITKLKSEEAVYQASLAVTSKMIQSTLVDYLR
;
A
#
# COMPACT_ATOMS: atom_id res chain seq x y z
N MET A 1 -49.23 13.94 -51.10
CA MET A 1 -48.29 15.05 -50.83
C MET A 1 -47.20 15.02 -51.90
N ARG A 2 -46.91 16.14 -52.60
CA ARG A 2 -45.78 16.21 -53.55
C ARG A 2 -44.51 16.46 -52.76
N ILE A 3 -43.52 15.59 -52.92
CA ILE A 3 -42.17 15.87 -52.43
C ILE A 3 -41.58 16.94 -53.34
N THR A 4 -41.23 18.11 -52.80
CA THR A 4 -40.61 19.20 -53.56
C THR A 4 -39.11 18.96 -53.68
N GLN A 5 -38.49 19.50 -54.72
CA GLN A 5 -37.05 19.43 -54.94
C GLN A 5 -36.24 19.93 -53.74
N GLN A 6 -36.77 20.97 -53.07
CA GLN A 6 -36.20 21.52 -51.85
C GLN A 6 -36.26 20.54 -50.67
N MET A 7 -37.31 19.73 -50.55
CA MET A 7 -37.39 18.68 -49.53
C MET A 7 -36.40 17.53 -49.79
N LEU A 8 -36.21 17.11 -51.05
CA LEU A 8 -35.21 16.08 -51.42
C LEU A 8 -33.77 16.56 -51.17
N HIS A 9 -33.48 17.82 -51.48
CA HIS A 9 -32.18 18.42 -51.19
C HIS A 9 -31.94 18.49 -49.67
N GLN A 10 -32.92 18.97 -48.91
CA GLN A 10 -32.79 19.09 -47.45
C GLN A 10 -32.71 17.73 -46.75
N SER A 11 -33.38 16.70 -47.25
CA SER A 11 -33.20 15.32 -46.75
C SER A 11 -31.82 14.78 -47.06
N SER A 12 -31.29 14.99 -48.27
CA SER A 12 -29.96 14.52 -48.65
C SER A 12 -28.85 15.17 -47.81
N VAL A 13 -28.90 16.49 -47.60
CA VAL A 13 -27.95 17.19 -46.71
C VAL A 13 -28.07 16.69 -45.26
N ARG A 14 -29.30 16.43 -44.78
CA ARG A 14 -29.51 15.85 -43.44
C ARG A 14 -28.91 14.46 -43.32
N HIS A 15 -29.09 13.59 -44.30
CA HIS A 15 -28.50 12.24 -44.32
C HIS A 15 -26.97 12.29 -44.40
N MET A 16 -26.42 13.19 -45.20
CA MET A 16 -24.97 13.42 -45.29
C MET A 16 -24.39 13.85 -43.93
N ASN A 17 -25.02 14.82 -43.26
CA ASN A 17 -24.58 15.27 -41.94
C ASN A 17 -24.74 14.17 -40.87
N GLN A 18 -25.79 13.35 -40.94
CA GLN A 18 -25.96 12.18 -40.06
C GLN A 18 -24.85 11.14 -40.26
N ASN A 19 -24.45 10.88 -41.52
CA ASN A 19 -23.38 9.94 -41.84
C ASN A 19 -22.01 10.47 -41.44
N LEU A 20 -21.76 11.77 -41.64
CA LEU A 20 -20.54 12.43 -41.16
C LEU A 20 -20.42 12.31 -39.63
N SER A 21 -21.50 12.59 -38.89
CA SER A 21 -21.52 12.45 -37.44
C SER A 21 -21.27 11.01 -36.96
N ARG A 22 -21.81 10.00 -37.65
CA ARG A 22 -21.52 8.59 -37.36
C ARG A 22 -20.05 8.24 -37.60
N PHE A 23 -19.50 8.67 -38.74
CA PHE A 23 -18.10 8.48 -39.10
C PHE A 23 -17.16 9.14 -38.08
N GLU A 24 -17.45 10.39 -37.68
CA GLU A 24 -16.70 11.11 -36.64
C GLU A 24 -16.75 10.38 -35.29
N LYS A 25 -17.93 9.88 -34.89
CA LYS A 25 -18.09 9.15 -33.64
C LYS A 25 -17.23 7.88 -33.60
N ILE A 26 -17.30 7.05 -34.64
CA ILE A 26 -16.49 5.83 -34.69
C ILE A 26 -15.00 6.18 -34.85
N GLY A 27 -14.67 7.23 -35.60
CA GLY A 27 -13.29 7.73 -35.69
C GLY A 27 -12.73 8.16 -34.33
N GLN A 28 -13.55 8.80 -33.49
CA GLN A 28 -13.20 9.13 -32.12
C GLN A 28 -13.05 7.89 -31.23
N GLN A 29 -13.94 6.90 -31.36
CA GLN A 29 -13.82 5.64 -30.63
C GLN A 29 -12.54 4.88 -30.98
N VAL A 30 -12.17 4.82 -32.27
CA VAL A 30 -10.93 4.19 -32.72
C VAL A 30 -9.69 4.98 -32.29
N SER A 31 -9.73 6.31 -32.29
CA SER A 31 -8.57 7.13 -31.90
C SER A 31 -8.34 7.15 -30.38
N THR A 32 -9.41 7.17 -29.59
CA THR A 32 -9.33 7.17 -28.12
C THR A 32 -9.24 5.77 -27.52
N GLY A 33 -9.61 4.74 -28.28
CA GLY A 33 -9.78 3.37 -27.79
C GLY A 33 -10.95 3.21 -26.82
N LYS A 34 -11.81 4.24 -26.67
CA LYS A 34 -12.91 4.28 -25.71
C LYS A 34 -14.26 4.26 -26.40
N LEU A 35 -15.11 3.32 -25.98
CA LEU A 35 -16.46 3.12 -26.50
C LEU A 35 -17.37 4.30 -26.11
N LEU A 36 -17.16 4.80 -24.89
CA LEU A 36 -17.91 5.89 -24.28
C LEU A 36 -17.03 7.14 -24.24
N SER A 37 -17.37 8.15 -25.05
CA SER A 37 -16.64 9.42 -25.08
C SER A 37 -17.23 10.45 -24.11
N SER A 38 -18.55 10.41 -23.95
CA SER A 38 -19.32 11.36 -23.16
C SER A 38 -20.40 10.63 -22.36
N PRO A 39 -20.75 11.10 -21.14
CA PRO A 39 -21.84 10.49 -20.37
C PRO A 39 -23.20 10.48 -21.07
N SER A 40 -23.40 11.36 -22.06
CA SER A 40 -24.60 11.41 -22.89
C SER A 40 -24.72 10.24 -23.88
N ASP A 41 -23.62 9.55 -24.21
CA ASP A 41 -23.63 8.40 -25.14
C ASP A 41 -24.33 7.18 -24.53
N ASP A 42 -24.08 6.92 -23.23
CA ASP A 42 -24.80 5.93 -22.41
C ASP A 42 -24.74 6.38 -20.94
N PRO A 43 -25.79 7.03 -20.42
CA PRO A 43 -25.81 7.48 -19.03
C PRO A 43 -25.70 6.33 -18.02
N ILE A 44 -26.19 5.14 -18.36
CA ILE A 44 -26.17 3.97 -17.47
C ILE A 44 -24.77 3.37 -17.46
N GLY A 45 -24.16 3.17 -18.63
CA GLY A 45 -22.78 2.73 -18.80
C GLY A 45 -21.79 3.70 -18.16
N ALA A 46 -21.98 5.00 -18.35
CA ALA A 46 -21.16 6.03 -17.72
C ALA A 46 -21.24 5.99 -16.18
N GLY A 47 -22.45 5.81 -15.61
CA GLY A 47 -22.62 5.65 -14.16
C GLY A 47 -21.92 4.41 -13.60
N LYS A 48 -22.03 3.26 -14.28
CA LYS A 48 -21.33 2.04 -13.89
C LYS A 48 -19.81 2.19 -13.98
N SER A 49 -19.31 2.80 -15.05
CA SER A 49 -17.89 3.10 -15.22
C SER A 49 -17.36 3.99 -14.10
N MET A 50 -18.09 5.05 -13.75
CA MET A 50 -17.70 5.96 -12.67
C MET A 50 -17.61 5.23 -11.32
N ASN A 51 -18.54 4.32 -11.03
CA ASN A 51 -18.48 3.49 -9.82
C ASN A 51 -17.27 2.56 -9.82
N LEU A 52 -16.98 1.90 -10.96
CA LEU A 52 -15.80 1.04 -11.10
C LEU A 52 -14.50 1.82 -10.95
N LYS A 53 -14.39 3.00 -11.57
CA LYS A 53 -13.23 3.89 -11.43
C LYS A 53 -13.04 4.33 -9.99
N SER A 54 -14.11 4.66 -9.28
CA SER A 54 -14.07 5.01 -7.86
C SER A 54 -13.59 3.84 -7.00
N ALA A 55 -14.08 2.62 -7.26
CA ALA A 55 -13.62 1.41 -6.58
C ALA A 55 -12.14 1.08 -6.88
N ILE A 56 -11.70 1.26 -8.12
CA ILE A 56 -10.28 1.11 -8.51
C ILE A 56 -9.41 2.11 -7.75
N ALA A 57 -9.82 3.38 -7.68
CA ALA A 57 -9.10 4.41 -6.94
C ALA A 57 -9.02 4.11 -5.44
N ALA A 58 -10.10 3.61 -4.85
CA ALA A 58 -10.12 3.14 -3.46
C ALA A 58 -9.14 1.98 -3.25
N ASN A 59 -9.15 0.97 -4.11
CA ASN A 59 -8.18 -0.14 -4.05
C ASN A 59 -6.74 0.35 -4.17
N GLN A 60 -6.44 1.29 -5.06
CA GLN A 60 -5.10 1.88 -5.17
C GLN A 60 -4.67 2.61 -3.89
N GLN A 61 -5.60 3.30 -3.22
CA GLN A 61 -5.31 3.92 -1.92
C GLN A 61 -5.03 2.86 -0.86
N PHE A 62 -5.80 1.79 -0.82
CA PHE A 62 -5.56 0.67 0.09
C PHE A 62 -4.22 -0.02 -0.17
N THR A 63 -3.82 -0.21 -1.43
CA THR A 63 -2.49 -0.71 -1.79
C THR A 63 -1.39 0.19 -1.22
N ARG A 64 -1.46 1.51 -1.40
CA ARG A 64 -0.49 2.45 -0.80
C ARG A 64 -0.44 2.35 0.73
N ASN A 65 -1.59 2.17 1.37
CA ASN A 65 -1.66 1.99 2.82
C ASN A 65 -1.03 0.66 3.25
N ILE A 66 -1.23 -0.41 2.48
CA ILE A 66 -0.57 -1.71 2.69
C ILE A 66 0.93 -1.57 2.52
N ASP A 67 1.41 -0.94 1.46
CA ASP A 67 2.85 -0.73 1.24
C ASP A 67 3.49 -0.01 2.44
N THR A 68 2.79 1.00 2.97
CA THR A 68 3.22 1.73 4.17
C THR A 68 3.22 0.85 5.42
N ALA A 69 2.20 0.01 5.59
CA ALA A 69 2.11 -0.94 6.71
C ALA A 69 3.19 -2.03 6.61
N SER A 70 3.46 -2.55 5.41
CA SER A 70 4.49 -3.55 5.13
C SER A 70 5.88 -2.99 5.46
N MET A 71 6.22 -1.78 4.99
CA MET A 71 7.48 -1.12 5.36
C MET A 71 7.64 -0.97 6.87
N TRP A 72 6.57 -0.58 7.57
CA TRP A 72 6.61 -0.46 9.03
C TRP A 72 6.85 -1.82 9.72
N LEU A 73 6.15 -2.86 9.29
CA LEU A 73 6.24 -4.19 9.86
C LEU A 73 7.57 -4.88 9.55
N GLU A 74 8.14 -4.68 8.36
CA GLU A 74 9.44 -5.22 7.97
C GLU A 74 10.57 -4.64 8.82
N GLU A 75 10.53 -3.33 9.08
CA GLU A 75 11.52 -2.66 9.92
C GLU A 75 11.35 -3.03 11.39
N THR A 76 10.09 -3.24 11.83
CA THR A 76 9.80 -3.81 13.16
C THR A 76 10.39 -5.22 13.27
N ASP A 77 10.13 -6.09 12.30
CA ASP A 77 10.62 -7.48 12.24
C ASP A 77 12.15 -7.54 12.26
N HIS A 78 12.81 -6.72 11.45
CA HIS A 78 14.27 -6.63 11.40
C HIS A 78 14.85 -6.18 12.76
N ALA A 79 14.30 -5.12 13.36
CA ALA A 79 14.74 -4.64 14.66
C ALA A 79 14.54 -5.69 15.79
N LEU A 80 13.43 -6.44 15.77
CA LEU A 80 13.19 -7.53 16.72
C LEU A 80 14.19 -8.66 16.55
N ASN A 81 14.44 -9.11 15.32
CA ASN A 81 15.43 -10.14 15.03
C ASN A 81 16.84 -9.72 15.48
N GLN A 82 17.25 -8.48 15.19
CA GLN A 82 18.52 -7.94 15.67
C GLN A 82 18.60 -7.95 17.21
N THR A 83 17.54 -7.52 17.89
CA THR A 83 17.47 -7.51 19.36
C THR A 83 17.60 -8.92 19.94
N VAL A 84 16.89 -9.90 19.37
CA VAL A 84 16.95 -11.32 19.79
C VAL A 84 18.38 -11.86 19.66
N ASN A 85 19.07 -11.58 18.55
CA ASN A 85 20.46 -12.00 18.36
C ASN A 85 21.42 -11.37 19.38
N VAL A 86 21.24 -10.08 19.68
CA VAL A 86 22.04 -9.39 20.70
C VAL A 86 21.77 -9.99 22.09
N LEU A 87 20.52 -10.33 22.42
CA LEU A 87 20.19 -10.96 23.69
C LEU A 87 20.71 -12.39 23.82
N HIS A 88 20.77 -13.16 22.73
CA HIS A 88 21.45 -14.46 22.75
C HIS A 88 22.92 -14.29 23.15
N ARG A 89 23.60 -13.28 22.59
CA ARG A 89 24.98 -12.96 22.98
C ARG A 89 25.10 -12.53 24.44
N VAL A 90 24.20 -11.68 24.93
CA VAL A 90 24.15 -11.32 26.36
C VAL A 90 23.98 -12.56 27.23
N ARG A 91 23.12 -13.50 26.85
CA ARG A 91 22.88 -14.74 27.60
C ARG A 91 24.12 -15.63 27.65
N GLU A 92 24.86 -15.75 26.55
CA GLU A 92 26.16 -16.45 26.53
C GLU A 92 27.13 -15.84 27.53
N LEU A 93 27.26 -14.51 27.52
CA LEU A 93 28.13 -13.77 28.44
C LEU A 93 27.68 -13.90 29.89
N ALA A 94 26.37 -13.91 30.15
CA ALA A 94 25.81 -14.10 31.48
C ALA A 94 26.15 -15.49 32.03
N VAL A 95 26.03 -16.54 31.21
CA VAL A 95 26.41 -17.91 31.59
C VAL A 95 27.93 -18.02 31.80
N GLN A 96 28.74 -17.41 30.93
CA GLN A 96 30.19 -17.40 31.05
C GLN A 96 30.66 -16.67 32.33
N GLY A 97 30.06 -15.52 32.62
CA GLY A 97 30.39 -14.71 33.78
C GLY A 97 29.88 -15.26 35.12
N GLY A 98 28.89 -16.16 35.08
CA GLY A 98 28.43 -16.94 36.23
C GLY A 98 29.35 -18.11 36.62
N ASN A 99 30.49 -18.30 35.93
CA ASN A 99 31.48 -19.30 36.31
C ASN A 99 32.37 -18.80 37.45
N ASP A 100 32.33 -19.48 38.60
CA ASP A 100 33.10 -19.13 39.80
C ASP A 100 34.62 -19.14 39.60
N ALA A 101 35.11 -19.89 38.61
CA ALA A 101 36.54 -19.97 38.29
C ALA A 101 37.09 -18.71 37.58
N LEU A 102 36.23 -17.80 37.14
CA LEU A 102 36.64 -16.58 36.43
C LEU A 102 37.20 -15.52 37.39
N SER A 103 38.23 -14.79 36.97
CA SER A 103 38.77 -13.70 37.79
C SER A 103 37.81 -12.50 37.83
N GLY A 104 37.90 -11.66 38.86
CA GLY A 104 37.11 -10.42 38.93
C GLY A 104 37.39 -9.46 37.76
N GLN A 105 38.62 -9.45 37.25
CA GLN A 105 39.00 -8.65 36.08
C GLN A 105 38.36 -9.16 34.78
N ASP A 106 38.28 -10.48 34.61
CA ASP A 106 37.62 -11.09 33.46
C ASP A 106 36.10 -10.82 33.52
N ARG A 107 35.48 -10.95 34.69
CA ARG A 107 34.05 -10.61 34.86
C ARG A 107 33.77 -9.14 34.61
N ALA A 108 34.65 -8.23 35.02
CA ALA A 108 34.52 -6.81 34.72
C ALA A 108 34.61 -6.51 33.22
N THR A 109 35.42 -7.27 32.47
CA THR A 109 35.51 -7.17 31.00
C THR A 109 34.23 -7.65 30.33
N ILE A 110 33.66 -8.77 30.80
CA ILE A 110 32.36 -9.27 30.34
C ILE A 110 31.24 -8.25 30.65
N ALA A 111 31.26 -7.63 31.84
CA ALA A 111 30.30 -6.61 32.21
C ALA A 111 30.36 -5.40 31.25
N ALA A 112 31.56 -4.97 30.85
CA ALA A 112 31.71 -3.92 29.85
C ALA A 112 31.16 -4.31 28.48
N GLU A 113 31.32 -5.58 28.06
CA GLU A 113 30.72 -6.08 26.81
C GLU A 113 29.18 -6.08 26.89
N VAL A 114 28.61 -6.51 28.02
CA VAL A 114 27.15 -6.46 28.26
C VAL A 114 26.61 -5.03 28.17
N GLU A 115 27.32 -4.04 28.73
CA GLU A 115 26.93 -2.62 28.62
C GLU A 115 26.95 -2.11 27.18
N GLN A 116 27.92 -2.53 26.37
CA GLN A 116 27.94 -2.19 24.94
C GLN A 116 26.75 -2.81 24.20
N LEU A 117 26.42 -4.07 24.50
CA LEU A 117 25.26 -4.75 23.92
C LEU A 117 23.94 -4.10 24.36
N ALA A 118 23.84 -3.62 25.60
CA ALA A 118 22.70 -2.83 26.05
C ALA A 118 22.57 -1.50 25.29
N GLY A 119 23.71 -0.85 25.01
CA GLY A 119 23.79 0.33 24.14
C GLY A 119 23.29 0.03 22.72
N GLN A 120 23.67 -1.12 22.15
CA GLN A 120 23.22 -1.57 20.83
C GLN A 120 21.70 -1.85 20.81
N ILE A 121 21.15 -2.53 21.82
CA ILE A 121 19.70 -2.75 21.94
C ILE A 121 18.96 -1.42 22.01
N ARG A 122 19.49 -0.42 22.71
CA ARG A 122 18.92 0.93 22.75
C ARG A 122 18.94 1.60 21.39
N GLU A 123 20.02 1.46 20.61
CA GLU A 123 20.07 1.98 19.24
C GLU A 123 18.99 1.33 18.36
N ILE A 124 18.85 0.01 18.45
CA ILE A 124 17.80 -0.73 17.74
C ILE A 124 16.40 -0.27 18.19
N ALA A 125 16.19 -0.07 19.48
CA ALA A 125 14.94 0.44 20.03
C ALA A 125 14.61 1.86 19.54
N ASN A 126 15.59 2.62 19.04
CA ASN A 126 15.41 3.95 18.46
C ASN A 126 15.37 3.94 16.91
N THR A 127 15.15 2.78 16.29
CA THR A 127 15.03 2.66 14.82
C THR A 127 13.87 3.48 14.27
N LYS A 128 14.06 3.99 13.04
CA LYS A 128 13.10 4.84 12.33
C LYS A 128 12.70 4.25 11.00
N VAL A 129 11.45 4.48 10.62
CA VAL A 129 10.91 4.20 9.29
C VAL A 129 10.34 5.47 8.73
N ASN A 130 10.78 5.88 7.53
CA ASN A 130 10.35 7.13 6.90
C ASN A 130 10.45 8.35 7.84
N GLY A 131 11.51 8.41 8.65
CA GLY A 131 11.77 9.48 9.62
C GLY A 131 10.96 9.42 10.92
N LYS A 132 10.14 8.38 11.10
CA LYS A 132 9.27 8.15 12.27
C LYS A 132 9.79 7.03 13.15
N TYR A 133 9.83 7.23 14.46
CA TYR A 133 10.19 6.17 15.41
C TYR A 133 9.11 5.09 15.47
N VAL A 134 9.53 3.83 15.37
CA VAL A 134 8.63 2.67 15.24
C VAL A 134 8.01 2.26 16.56
N PHE A 135 8.77 2.39 17.66
CA PHE A 135 8.41 1.79 18.94
C PHE A 135 7.77 2.78 19.95
N ASN A 136 7.60 4.06 19.59
CA ASN A 136 7.05 5.09 20.48
C ASN A 136 5.57 5.43 20.19
N GLY A 137 4.77 4.44 19.83
CA GLY A 137 3.32 4.62 19.59
C GLY A 137 3.02 5.66 18.50
N GLN A 138 2.07 6.57 18.77
CA GLN A 138 1.72 7.70 17.91
C GLN A 138 2.70 8.88 18.06
N LYS A 139 3.55 8.89 19.10
CA LYS A 139 4.62 9.89 19.26
C LYS A 139 5.82 9.57 18.36
N THR A 140 5.59 9.58 17.06
CA THR A 140 6.58 9.20 16.04
C THR A 140 7.76 10.16 15.90
N ASN A 141 7.69 11.35 16.51
CA ASN A 141 8.71 12.39 16.38
C ASN A 141 9.72 12.40 17.54
N GLN A 142 9.55 11.53 18.53
CA GLN A 142 10.42 11.46 19.70
C GLN A 142 11.02 10.05 19.82
N PRO A 143 12.34 9.93 20.10
CA PRO A 143 12.94 8.65 20.38
C PRO A 143 12.29 8.03 21.63
N PRO A 144 11.99 6.71 21.62
CA PRO A 144 11.54 6.01 22.82
C PRO A 144 12.61 5.95 23.90
N TYR A 145 13.91 5.95 23.55
CA TYR A 145 15.03 5.92 24.50
C TYR A 145 16.11 6.96 24.16
N PRO A 146 15.89 8.26 24.46
CA PRO A 146 16.86 9.32 24.16
C PRO A 146 18.19 9.18 24.92
N GLU A 147 18.16 8.69 26.16
CA GLU A 147 19.32 8.55 27.05
C GLU A 147 19.43 7.13 27.61
N ALA A 148 20.56 6.81 28.26
CA ALA A 148 20.78 5.47 28.85
C ALA A 148 19.73 5.15 29.93
N ASP A 149 19.45 6.07 30.84
CA ASP A 149 18.49 5.87 31.95
C ASP A 149 17.03 6.11 31.57
N SER A 150 16.73 6.34 30.28
CA SER A 150 15.37 6.65 29.82
C SER A 150 14.36 5.55 30.14
N TYR A 151 14.77 4.28 30.28
CA TYR A 151 13.88 3.19 30.69
C TYR A 151 13.33 3.34 32.12
N LYS A 152 13.97 4.13 32.98
CA LYS A 152 13.54 4.37 34.38
C LYS A 152 12.43 5.40 34.51
N THR A 153 12.23 6.25 33.49
CA THR A 153 11.39 7.46 33.63
C THR A 153 10.45 7.71 32.44
N ASN A 154 10.64 7.04 31.31
CA ASN A 154 9.83 7.32 30.13
C ASN A 154 8.42 6.74 30.22
N SER A 155 7.43 7.61 30.01
CA SER A 155 6.07 7.21 29.67
C SER A 155 5.97 6.98 28.16
N PHE A 156 5.86 5.73 27.74
CA PHE A 156 5.61 5.41 26.33
C PHE A 156 4.20 5.79 25.93
N ASP A 157 4.03 6.21 24.68
CA ASP A 157 2.69 6.29 24.11
C ASP A 157 2.23 4.90 23.67
N THR A 158 1.05 4.49 24.15
CA THR A 158 0.42 3.20 23.83
C THR A 158 -0.58 3.31 22.68
N GLY A 159 -0.69 4.49 22.07
CA GLY A 159 -1.54 4.73 20.91
C GLY A 159 -1.22 3.80 19.74
N ALA A 160 -2.25 3.25 19.12
CA ALA A 160 -2.11 2.36 17.97
C ALA A 160 -1.85 3.17 16.68
N VAL A 161 -0.88 2.73 15.87
CA VAL A 161 -0.67 3.15 14.49
C VAL A 161 -1.46 2.20 13.62
N ALA A 162 -2.60 2.69 13.13
CA ALA A 162 -3.59 1.91 12.41
C ALA A 162 -3.63 2.30 10.93
N PHE A 163 -3.60 1.31 10.05
CA PHE A 163 -3.73 1.47 8.61
C PHE A 163 -5.05 0.85 8.14
N SER A 164 -5.84 1.61 7.39
CA SER A 164 -7.02 1.08 6.70
C SER A 164 -6.56 0.42 5.41
N VAL A 165 -6.64 -0.91 5.36
CA VAL A 165 -6.08 -1.72 4.27
C VAL A 165 -7.16 -2.32 3.36
N ALA A 166 -8.43 -2.25 3.74
CA ALA A 166 -9.57 -2.51 2.88
C ALA A 166 -10.80 -1.86 3.50
N ASP A 167 -11.94 -1.95 2.82
CA ASP A 167 -13.22 -1.52 3.38
C ASP A 167 -13.54 -2.32 4.66
N GLY A 168 -13.73 -1.61 5.77
CA GLY A 168 -13.95 -2.21 7.10
C GLY A 168 -12.77 -2.97 7.72
N VAL A 169 -11.60 -3.03 7.07
CA VAL A 169 -10.42 -3.75 7.59
C VAL A 169 -9.33 -2.76 8.01
N VAL A 170 -9.10 -2.71 9.32
CA VAL A 170 -8.02 -1.94 9.92
C VAL A 170 -6.96 -2.89 10.50
N ILE A 171 -5.70 -2.60 10.22
CA ILE A 171 -4.54 -3.32 10.75
C ILE A 171 -3.76 -2.37 11.66
N LYS A 172 -3.48 -2.83 12.88
CA LYS A 172 -2.57 -2.17 13.81
C LYS A 172 -1.17 -2.69 13.52
N ALA A 173 -0.25 -1.81 13.13
CA ALA A 173 1.08 -2.21 12.69
C ALA A 173 2.17 -1.97 13.74
N ASN A 174 1.88 -1.20 14.80
CA ASN A 174 2.87 -0.89 15.81
C ASN A 174 2.89 -1.90 16.95
N VAL A 175 4.11 -2.20 17.42
CA VAL A 175 4.37 -2.74 18.74
C VAL A 175 5.10 -1.67 19.52
N THR A 176 4.70 -1.42 20.77
CA THR A 176 5.28 -0.34 21.57
C THR A 176 6.46 -0.83 22.38
N ALA A 177 7.39 0.07 22.68
CA ALA A 177 8.60 -0.21 23.45
C ALA A 177 8.29 -0.79 24.84
N ASP A 178 7.17 -0.40 25.46
CA ASP A 178 6.68 -0.95 26.72
C ASP A 178 6.40 -2.47 26.63
N VAL A 179 5.70 -2.89 25.57
CA VAL A 179 5.39 -4.31 25.35
C VAL A 179 6.67 -5.11 25.10
N LEU A 180 7.59 -4.56 24.30
CA LEU A 180 8.82 -5.21 23.88
C LEU A 180 9.87 -5.31 24.98
N PHE A 181 10.13 -4.21 25.68
CA PHE A 181 11.27 -4.06 26.58
C PHE A 181 10.86 -3.98 28.06
N GLY A 182 9.57 -3.88 28.36
CA GLY A 182 9.04 -3.70 29.71
C GLY A 182 8.77 -2.24 30.05
N SER A 183 7.84 -2.01 30.98
CA SER A 183 7.59 -0.70 31.56
C SER A 183 8.64 -0.37 32.62
N ALA A 184 8.68 0.89 33.08
CA ALA A 184 9.59 1.31 34.15
C ALA A 184 9.26 0.67 35.51
N GLU A 185 8.04 0.17 35.71
CA GLU A 185 7.59 -0.49 36.94
C GLU A 185 7.77 -2.02 36.89
N ASP A 186 8.23 -2.56 35.76
CA ASP A 186 8.38 -3.99 35.55
C ASP A 186 9.74 -4.49 36.06
N ASP A 187 9.74 -5.38 37.04
CA ASP A 187 10.94 -6.02 37.58
C ASP A 187 11.72 -6.84 36.54
N ALA A 188 11.07 -7.23 35.44
CA ALA A 188 11.68 -7.91 34.30
C ALA A 188 11.90 -6.98 33.09
N ASN A 189 11.96 -5.65 33.30
CA ASN A 189 12.39 -4.72 32.26
C ASN A 189 13.77 -5.12 31.72
N LEU A 190 13.90 -5.17 30.39
CA LEU A 190 15.09 -5.67 29.75
C LEU A 190 16.31 -4.80 30.06
N PHE A 191 16.18 -3.47 29.99
CA PHE A 191 17.29 -2.56 30.24
C PHE A 191 17.72 -2.58 31.71
N GLN A 192 16.76 -2.67 32.65
CA GLN A 192 17.07 -2.88 34.06
C GLN A 192 17.77 -4.22 34.29
N SER A 193 17.30 -5.30 33.66
CA SER A 193 17.90 -6.63 33.78
C SER A 193 19.34 -6.68 33.24
N LEU A 194 19.65 -5.90 32.19
CA LEU A 194 21.00 -5.75 31.65
C LEU A 194 21.92 -4.95 32.58
N GLU A 195 21.41 -3.89 33.20
CA GLU A 195 22.14 -3.12 34.22
C GLU A 195 22.42 -3.98 35.47
N GLU A 196 21.43 -4.71 35.95
CA GLU A 196 21.56 -5.66 37.05
C GLU A 196 22.57 -6.78 36.73
N LEU A 197 22.56 -7.30 35.50
CA LEU A 197 23.55 -8.27 35.05
C LEU A 197 24.97 -7.69 35.07
N ALA A 198 25.18 -6.50 34.51
CA ALA A 198 26.50 -5.86 34.49
C ALA A 198 27.01 -5.56 35.91
N GLY A 199 26.13 -5.13 36.81
CA GLY A 199 26.43 -4.96 38.24
C GLY A 199 26.81 -6.28 38.92
N ALA A 200 25.98 -7.32 38.75
CA ALA A 200 26.23 -8.64 39.33
C ALA A 200 27.57 -9.24 38.86
N LEU A 201 27.95 -9.04 37.60
CA LEU A 201 29.23 -9.49 37.07
C LEU A 201 30.42 -8.79 37.74
N ARG A 202 30.33 -7.49 38.02
CA ARG A 202 31.38 -6.73 38.69
C ARG A 202 31.52 -7.11 40.16
N ASP A 203 30.39 -7.24 40.85
CA ASP A 203 30.35 -7.45 42.29
C ASP A 203 30.44 -8.93 42.68
N GLY A 204 30.36 -9.86 41.72
CA GLY A 204 30.32 -11.30 41.97
C GLY A 204 28.98 -11.76 42.56
N GLY A 205 27.89 -11.07 42.21
CA GLY A 205 26.53 -11.37 42.63
C GLY A 205 25.86 -12.48 41.80
N ALA A 206 24.63 -12.83 42.18
CA ALA A 206 23.84 -13.82 41.45
C ALA A 206 23.43 -13.30 40.06
N ILE A 207 23.72 -14.08 39.01
CA ILE A 207 23.39 -13.72 37.64
C ILE A 207 21.87 -13.81 37.39
N PRO A 208 21.20 -12.74 36.93
CA PRO A 208 19.74 -12.69 36.78
C PRO A 208 19.23 -13.37 35.50
N LEU A 209 19.65 -14.62 35.22
CA LEU A 209 19.27 -15.35 34.00
C LEU A 209 17.75 -15.45 33.79
N GLY A 210 16.99 -15.67 34.88
CA GLY A 210 15.53 -15.78 34.79
C GLY A 210 14.83 -14.49 34.35
N LYS A 211 15.42 -13.32 34.62
CA LYS A 211 14.88 -12.04 34.13
C LYS A 211 15.19 -11.84 32.64
N LEU A 212 16.40 -12.22 32.21
CA LEU A 212 16.79 -12.18 30.80
C LEU A 212 15.95 -13.12 29.94
N ASP A 213 15.69 -14.35 30.42
CA ASP A 213 14.85 -15.32 29.71
C ASP A 213 13.40 -14.79 29.57
N LYS A 214 12.83 -14.14 30.60
CA LYS A 214 11.53 -13.45 30.49
C LYS A 214 11.53 -12.33 29.45
N GLY A 215 12.59 -11.52 29.41
CA GLY A 215 12.76 -10.47 28.41
C GLY A 215 12.82 -11.04 26.98
N MET A 216 13.54 -12.16 26.81
CA MET A 216 13.60 -12.88 25.54
C MET A 216 12.22 -13.43 25.13
N ASP A 217 11.49 -14.06 26.05
CA ASP A 217 10.16 -14.63 25.78
C ASP A 217 9.16 -13.55 25.34
N ARG A 218 9.23 -12.35 25.93
CA ARG A 218 8.42 -11.20 25.50
C ARG A 218 8.73 -10.77 24.08
N LEU A 219 10.00 -10.65 23.74
CA LEU A 219 10.43 -10.27 22.38
C LEU A 219 10.03 -11.33 21.36
N LEU A 220 10.21 -12.62 21.67
CA LEU A 220 9.78 -13.71 20.80
C LEU A 220 8.26 -13.72 20.59
N THR A 221 7.48 -13.45 21.65
CA THR A 221 6.02 -13.33 21.56
C THR A 221 5.63 -12.18 20.64
N ALA A 222 6.21 -10.99 20.85
CA ALA A 222 5.95 -9.82 20.02
C ALA A 222 6.41 -10.01 18.57
N TRP A 223 7.51 -10.74 18.36
CA TRP A 223 8.00 -11.09 17.02
C TRP A 223 7.03 -12.03 16.31
N ALA A 224 6.51 -13.04 17.00
CA ALA A 224 5.48 -13.93 16.47
C ALA A 224 4.17 -13.18 16.13
N GLU A 225 3.74 -12.25 16.99
CA GLU A 225 2.58 -11.40 16.72
C GLU A 225 2.81 -10.50 15.49
N THR A 226 3.98 -9.89 15.37
CA THR A 226 4.37 -9.07 14.21
C THR A 226 4.35 -9.90 12.93
N GLY A 227 4.88 -11.13 12.98
CA GLY A 227 4.82 -12.08 11.86
C GLY A 227 3.39 -12.45 11.46
N ALA A 228 2.50 -12.66 12.43
CA ALA A 228 1.08 -12.94 12.15
C ALA A 228 0.39 -11.73 11.49
N VAL A 229 0.70 -10.51 11.93
CA VAL A 229 0.19 -9.28 11.31
C VAL A 229 0.73 -9.13 9.89
N LYS A 230 2.02 -9.40 9.66
CA LYS A 230 2.62 -9.38 8.32
C LYS A 230 1.91 -10.36 7.37
N GLY A 231 1.70 -11.61 7.80
CA GLY A 231 0.95 -12.59 7.00
C GLY A 231 -0.49 -12.15 6.70
N ARG A 232 -1.14 -11.46 7.64
CA ARG A 232 -2.46 -10.85 7.40
C ARG A 232 -2.39 -9.72 6.37
N VAL A 233 -1.38 -8.86 6.42
CA VAL A 233 -1.16 -7.78 5.43
C VAL A 233 -0.97 -8.37 4.04
N GLU A 234 -0.09 -9.37 3.89
CA GLU A 234 0.16 -10.07 2.61
C GLU A 234 -1.12 -10.72 2.05
N ALA A 235 -1.93 -11.34 2.91
CA ALA A 235 -3.21 -11.91 2.50
C ALA A 235 -4.21 -10.86 1.99
N VAL A 236 -4.25 -9.67 2.62
CA VAL A 236 -5.08 -8.56 2.15
C VAL A 236 -4.53 -7.97 0.86
N GLU A 237 -3.20 -7.84 0.74
CA GLU A 237 -2.53 -7.35 -0.47
C GLU A 237 -2.90 -8.19 -1.70
N ASN A 238 -2.78 -9.52 -1.58
CA ASN A 238 -3.15 -10.43 -2.66
C ASN A 238 -4.62 -10.30 -3.05
N ARG A 239 -5.52 -10.20 -2.06
CA ARG A 239 -6.95 -9.98 -2.31
C ARG A 239 -7.22 -8.64 -3.02
N LEU A 240 -6.51 -7.57 -2.66
CA LEU A 240 -6.65 -6.28 -3.33
C LEU A 240 -6.13 -6.32 -4.76
N LYS A 241 -5.02 -7.02 -5.02
CA LYS A 241 -4.48 -7.22 -6.38
C LYS A 241 -5.49 -7.95 -7.26
N ASP A 242 -6.07 -9.03 -6.75
CA ASP A 242 -7.12 -9.78 -7.46
C ASP A 242 -8.36 -8.91 -7.73
N SER A 243 -8.83 -8.18 -6.70
CA SER A 243 -9.97 -7.27 -6.83
C SER A 243 -9.69 -6.14 -7.83
N HIS A 244 -8.49 -5.56 -7.82
CA HIS A 244 -8.08 -4.53 -8.77
C HIS A 244 -8.11 -5.05 -10.21
N PHE A 245 -7.55 -6.24 -10.46
CA PHE A 245 -7.59 -6.87 -11.78
C PHE A 245 -9.02 -7.14 -12.25
N GLN A 246 -9.89 -7.63 -11.37
CA GLN A 246 -11.30 -7.88 -11.68
C GLN A 246 -12.03 -6.58 -12.03
N LEU A 247 -11.87 -5.52 -11.22
CA LEU A 247 -12.49 -4.22 -11.47
C LEU A 247 -11.98 -3.59 -12.77
N GLN A 248 -10.68 -3.71 -13.05
CA GLN A 248 -10.08 -3.22 -14.29
C GLN A 248 -10.58 -3.99 -15.51
N SER A 249 -10.76 -5.32 -15.40
CA SER A 249 -11.37 -6.14 -16.46
C SER A 249 -12.83 -5.76 -16.70
N MET A 250 -13.60 -5.52 -15.64
CA MET A 250 -14.99 -5.04 -15.75
C MET A 250 -15.07 -3.66 -16.41
N LEU A 251 -14.14 -2.75 -16.05
CA LEU A 251 -14.05 -1.43 -16.65
C LEU A 251 -13.68 -1.51 -18.13
N SER A 252 -12.71 -2.36 -18.47
CA SER A 252 -12.28 -2.59 -19.85
C SER A 252 -13.42 -3.11 -20.73
N LYS A 253 -14.19 -4.10 -20.25
CA LYS A 253 -15.38 -4.60 -20.96
C LYS A 253 -16.47 -3.55 -21.19
N LEU A 254 -16.49 -2.48 -20.38
CA LEU A 254 -17.48 -1.43 -20.45
C LEU A 254 -17.01 -0.22 -21.27
N GLU A 255 -15.74 0.12 -21.19
CA GLU A 255 -15.18 1.32 -21.79
C GLU A 255 -14.29 1.09 -23.00
N ASP A 256 -13.65 -0.06 -23.14
CA ASP A 256 -12.66 -0.26 -24.19
C ASP A 256 -13.31 -0.76 -25.48
N VAL A 257 -12.78 -0.27 -26.59
CA VAL A 257 -13.28 -0.60 -27.94
C VAL A 257 -12.65 -1.91 -28.43
N ASP A 258 -13.47 -2.80 -28.98
CA ASP A 258 -12.96 -3.85 -29.85
C ASP A 258 -12.47 -3.21 -31.16
N PHE A 259 -11.16 -3.04 -31.27
CA PHE A 259 -10.55 -2.40 -32.44
C PHE A 259 -10.86 -3.13 -33.75
N ALA A 260 -11.00 -4.47 -33.74
CA ALA A 260 -11.32 -5.20 -34.95
C ALA A 260 -12.73 -4.84 -35.44
N GLU A 261 -13.71 -4.89 -34.54
CA GLU A 261 -15.09 -4.50 -34.87
C GLU A 261 -15.18 -3.00 -35.24
N ALA A 262 -14.51 -2.13 -34.49
CA ALA A 262 -14.58 -0.68 -34.69
C ALA A 262 -13.91 -0.22 -35.98
N ILE A 263 -12.78 -0.81 -36.38
CA ILE A 263 -12.14 -0.51 -37.66
C ILE A 263 -13.03 -0.96 -38.83
N THR A 264 -13.66 -2.15 -38.73
CA THR A 264 -14.62 -2.59 -39.75
C THR A 264 -15.80 -1.63 -39.87
N LYS A 265 -16.38 -1.21 -38.74
CA LYS A 265 -17.46 -0.21 -38.72
C LYS A 265 -16.99 1.13 -39.30
N LEU A 266 -15.81 1.61 -38.91
CA LEU A 266 -15.23 2.85 -39.43
C LEU A 266 -15.14 2.84 -40.95
N LYS A 267 -14.62 1.75 -41.52
CA LYS A 267 -14.49 1.59 -42.97
C LYS A 267 -15.83 1.49 -43.68
N SER A 268 -16.81 0.83 -43.07
CA SER A 268 -18.17 0.79 -43.62
C SER A 268 -18.82 2.17 -43.65
N GLU A 269 -18.69 2.98 -42.58
CA GLU A 269 -19.25 4.33 -42.49
C GLU A 269 -18.50 5.32 -43.39
N GLU A 270 -17.19 5.17 -43.55
CA GLU A 270 -16.39 5.91 -44.54
C GLU A 270 -16.95 5.68 -45.96
N ALA A 271 -17.20 4.43 -46.33
CA ALA A 271 -17.77 4.07 -47.63
C ALA A 271 -19.20 4.62 -47.81
N VAL A 272 -20.04 4.53 -46.77
CA VAL A 272 -21.42 5.08 -46.78
C VAL A 272 -21.41 6.60 -46.93
N TYR A 273 -20.51 7.31 -46.25
CA TYR A 273 -20.36 8.76 -46.37
C TYR A 273 -19.92 9.17 -47.78
N GLN A 274 -18.93 8.49 -48.36
CA GLN A 274 -18.49 8.73 -49.74
C GLN A 274 -19.60 8.46 -50.76
N ALA A 275 -20.36 7.38 -50.59
CA ALA A 275 -21.51 7.07 -51.44
C ALA A 275 -22.60 8.16 -51.32
N SER A 276 -22.86 8.66 -50.12
CA SER A 276 -23.84 9.71 -49.87
C SER A 276 -23.45 11.03 -50.55
N LEU A 277 -22.17 11.39 -50.54
CA LEU A 277 -21.62 12.54 -51.26
C LEU A 277 -21.83 12.40 -52.78
N ALA A 278 -21.53 11.22 -53.33
CA ALA A 278 -21.70 10.94 -54.76
C ALA A 278 -23.17 11.01 -55.21
N VAL A 279 -24.09 10.46 -54.42
CA VAL A 279 -25.54 10.50 -54.70
C VAL A 279 -26.08 11.92 -54.60
N THR A 280 -25.69 12.67 -53.56
CA THR A 280 -26.12 14.07 -53.38
C THR A 280 -25.62 14.95 -54.53
N SER A 281 -24.37 14.76 -54.96
CA SER A 281 -23.79 15.46 -56.12
C SER A 281 -24.57 15.20 -57.41
N LYS A 282 -24.91 13.94 -57.71
CA LYS A 282 -25.74 13.58 -58.87
C LYS A 282 -27.16 14.17 -58.80
N MET A 283 -27.77 14.19 -57.62
CA MET A 283 -29.12 14.71 -57.42
C MET A 283 -29.20 16.24 -57.59
N ILE A 284 -28.13 16.97 -57.25
CA ILE A 284 -28.02 18.41 -57.50
C ILE A 284 -27.84 18.69 -58.99
N GLN A 285 -26.99 17.91 -59.69
CA GLN A 285 -26.68 18.14 -61.10
C GLN A 285 -27.84 17.89 -62.07
N SER A 286 -28.68 16.87 -61.86
CA SER A 286 -29.79 16.57 -62.77
C SER A 286 -30.87 17.66 -62.78
N THR A 287 -31.08 18.33 -61.64
CA THR A 287 -32.24 19.22 -61.46
C THR A 287 -32.04 20.64 -61.96
N LEU A 288 -30.80 21.06 -62.18
CA LEU A 288 -30.49 22.33 -62.86
C LEU A 288 -30.56 22.21 -64.39
N VAL A 289 -30.20 21.05 -64.94
CA VAL A 289 -30.20 20.82 -66.40
C VAL A 289 -31.61 20.54 -66.94
N ASP A 290 -32.47 19.89 -66.16
CA ASP A 290 -33.89 19.67 -66.54
C ASP A 290 -34.79 20.90 -66.33
N TYR A 291 -34.36 21.93 -65.58
CA TYR A 291 -35.12 23.17 -65.40
C TYR A 291 -34.81 24.25 -66.46
N LEU A 292 -33.74 24.06 -67.24
CA LEU A 292 -33.31 24.95 -68.33
C LEU A 292 -33.58 24.38 -69.73
N ARG A 293 -34.42 23.34 -69.85
CA ARG A 293 -34.92 22.80 -71.12
C ARG A 293 -36.41 23.03 -71.28
#